data_AF-A0A022XPP8-F1
#
_entry.id   AF-A0A022XPP8-F1
#
_cell.length_a   1.000
_cell.length_b   1.000
_cell.length_c   1.000
_cell.angle_alpha   90.00
_cell.angle_beta   90.00
_cell.angle_gamma   90.00
#
_symmetry.space_group_name_H-M   'P 1'
#
loop_
_entity.id
_entity.type
_entity.pdbx_description
1 polymer ?
#
loop_
_entity_poly.entity_id
_entity_poly.type
_entity_poly.pdbx_seq_one_letter_code
_entity_poly.pdbx_strand_id
1 'polypeptide(L)'
;MVLGAQGVFFNGFFLSYLISPRTCHRFVGYLEEEAVLTYTHAIKDLEAGKLPAWTDLPAPDIAIKYWNMPKGNQKMVDLLYYIRADEAKHREVNHTLANLNQKIDPNPYAAKYENPEKPHPTKSAEIVKPTGWDRQDVI
;
A
#
# COMPACT_ATOMS: atom_id res chain seq x y z
N MET A 1 19.77 3.70 15.36
CA MET A 1 18.85 4.59 14.60
C MET A 1 17.40 4.16 14.72
N VAL A 2 17.05 2.91 14.40
CA VAL A 2 15.65 2.42 14.38
C VAL A 2 14.89 2.66 15.69
N LEU A 3 15.45 2.29 16.85
CA LEU A 3 14.78 2.50 18.15
C LEU A 3 14.46 3.97 18.44
N GLY A 4 15.38 4.88 18.11
CA GLY A 4 15.17 6.32 18.28
C GLY A 4 14.13 6.86 17.31
N ALA A 5 14.20 6.47 16.04
CA ALA A 5 13.21 6.85 15.03
C ALA A 5 11.80 6.36 15.39
N GLN A 6 11.68 5.12 15.85
CA GLN A 6 10.41 4.56 16.33
C GLN A 6 9.89 5.31 17.55
N GLY A 7 10.76 5.62 18.52
CA GLY A 7 10.37 6.41 19.70
C GLY A 7 9.82 7.79 19.34
N VAL A 8 10.40 8.46 18.36
CA VAL A 8 9.90 9.77 17.89
C VAL A 8 8.64 9.62 17.03
N PHE A 9 8.69 8.80 15.99
CA PHE A 9 7.61 8.67 15.01
C PHE A 9 6.34 8.11 15.64
N PHE A 10 6.44 7.07 16.47
CA PHE A 10 5.27 6.48 17.13
C PHE A 10 4.51 7.51 17.96
N ASN A 11 5.20 8.21 18.86
CA ASN A 11 4.57 9.19 19.74
C ASN A 11 4.02 10.39 18.95
N GLY A 12 4.79 10.89 17.97
CA GLY A 12 4.36 12.00 17.11
C GLY A 12 3.14 11.65 16.27
N PHE A 13 3.14 10.48 15.63
CA PHE A 13 2.02 10.02 14.81
C PHE A 13 0.79 9.69 15.66
N PHE A 14 0.97 9.08 16.84
CA PHE A 14 -0.11 8.82 17.81
C PHE A 14 -0.83 10.11 18.20
N LEU A 15 -0.10 11.13 18.66
CA LEU A 15 -0.70 12.41 19.04
C LEU A 15 -1.35 13.11 17.84
N SER A 16 -0.72 13.05 16.67
CA SER A 16 -1.27 13.62 15.43
C SER A 16 -2.60 12.97 15.06
N TYR A 17 -2.73 11.65 15.26
CA TYR A 17 -3.94 10.89 14.94
C TYR A 17 -5.11 11.26 15.85
N LEU A 18 -4.84 11.56 17.14
CA LEU A 18 -5.88 12.06 18.05
C LEU A 18 -6.43 13.43 17.62
N ILE A 19 -5.58 14.26 17.00
CA ILE A 19 -5.95 15.61 16.56
C ILE A 19 -6.64 15.58 15.20
N SER A 20 -6.04 14.90 14.21
CA SER A 20 -6.56 14.84 12.84
C SER A 20 -6.21 13.51 12.16
N PRO A 21 -7.09 12.48 12.28
CA PRO A 21 -6.95 11.23 11.55
C PRO A 21 -6.88 11.45 10.04
N ARG A 22 -7.63 12.43 9.53
CA ARG A 22 -7.63 12.81 8.10
C ARG A 22 -6.24 13.20 7.61
N THR A 23 -5.53 14.02 8.39
CA THR A 23 -4.17 14.45 8.04
C THR A 23 -3.21 13.26 8.07
N CYS A 24 -3.31 12.40 9.09
CA CYS A 24 -2.49 11.19 9.21
C CYS A 24 -2.69 10.24 8.02
N HIS A 25 -3.94 9.95 7.65
CA HIS A 25 -4.23 9.12 6.48
C HIS A 25 -3.70 9.75 5.19
N ARG A 26 -3.86 11.07 5.00
CA ARG A 26 -3.33 11.73 3.81
C ARG A 26 -1.81 11.69 3.76
N PHE A 27 -1.15 11.87 4.91
CA PHE A 27 0.31 11.78 5.03
C PHE A 27 0.82 10.37 4.66
N VAL A 28 0.20 9.31 5.21
CA VAL A 28 0.56 7.94 4.85
C VAL A 28 0.30 7.69 3.38
N GLY A 29 -0.82 8.15 2.81
CA GLY A 29 -1.08 8.04 1.37
C GLY A 29 0.07 8.56 0.50
N TYR A 30 0.63 9.73 0.83
CA TYR A 30 1.80 10.26 0.13
C TYR A 30 3.10 9.48 0.41
N LEU A 31 3.28 8.91 1.61
CA LEU A 31 4.41 7.99 1.86
C LEU A 31 4.33 6.77 0.93
N GLU A 32 3.12 6.22 0.74
CA GLU A 32 2.93 5.08 -0.14
C GLU A 32 3.04 5.44 -1.63
N GLU A 33 2.72 6.68 -2.03
CA GLU A 33 3.08 7.19 -3.37
C GLU A 33 4.59 7.08 -3.62
N GLU A 34 5.40 7.55 -2.68
CA GLU A 34 6.86 7.48 -2.75
C GLU A 34 7.38 6.04 -2.67
N ALA A 35 6.72 5.17 -1.90
CA ALA A 35 7.06 3.74 -1.84
C ALA A 35 6.82 3.06 -3.19
N VAL A 36 5.67 3.30 -3.83
CA VAL A 36 5.36 2.77 -5.17
C VAL A 36 6.39 3.25 -6.21
N LEU A 37 6.79 4.53 -6.15
CA LEU A 37 7.83 5.08 -7.02
C LEU A 37 9.18 4.40 -6.76
N THR A 38 9.57 4.25 -5.50
CA THR A 38 10.83 3.62 -5.09
C THR A 38 10.93 2.18 -5.59
N TYR A 39 9.88 1.36 -5.37
CA TYR A 39 9.87 -0.01 -5.87
C TYR A 39 9.82 -0.09 -7.39
N THR A 40 9.15 0.86 -8.05
CA THR A 40 9.19 0.96 -9.52
C THR A 40 10.61 1.23 -10.03
N HIS A 41 11.37 2.10 -9.38
CA HIS A 41 12.77 2.34 -9.73
C HIS A 41 13.65 1.11 -9.44
N ALA A 42 13.47 0.46 -8.29
CA ALA A 42 14.22 -0.76 -7.95
C ALA A 42 14.01 -1.88 -8.97
N ILE A 43 12.75 -2.11 -9.40
CA ILE A 43 12.42 -3.08 -10.44
C ILE A 43 13.10 -2.71 -11.76
N LYS A 44 13.00 -1.44 -12.20
CA LYS A 44 13.63 -0.98 -13.44
C LYS A 44 15.15 -1.17 -13.42
N ASP A 45 15.80 -0.85 -12.30
CA ASP A 45 17.25 -1.00 -12.16
C ASP A 45 17.66 -2.48 -12.12
N LEU A 46 16.85 -3.35 -11.52
CA LEU A 46 17.06 -4.79 -11.51
C LEU A 46 16.93 -5.40 -12.92
N GLU A 47 15.87 -5.03 -13.65
CA GLU A 47 15.63 -5.48 -15.03
C GLU A 47 16.68 -4.94 -16.01
N ALA A 48 17.23 -3.75 -15.73
CA ALA A 48 18.35 -3.18 -16.48
C ALA A 48 19.72 -3.80 -16.12
N GLY A 49 19.77 -4.78 -15.22
CA GLY A 49 21.00 -5.47 -14.81
C GLY A 49 21.94 -4.65 -13.91
N LYS A 50 21.46 -3.54 -13.33
CA LYS A 50 22.27 -2.68 -12.45
C LYS A 50 22.46 -3.27 -11.05
N LEU A 51 21.65 -4.27 -10.70
CA LEU A 51 21.65 -4.93 -9.39
C LEU A 51 21.98 -6.43 -9.54
N PRO A 52 23.21 -6.79 -9.96
CA PRO A 52 23.58 -8.17 -10.31
C PRO A 52 23.46 -9.14 -9.13
N ALA A 53 23.63 -8.66 -7.90
CA ALA A 53 23.47 -9.49 -6.69
C ALA A 53 22.01 -9.95 -6.47
N TRP A 54 21.04 -9.30 -7.10
CA TRP A 54 19.61 -9.57 -6.91
C TRP A 54 18.97 -10.29 -8.10
N THR A 55 19.67 -10.39 -9.25
CA THR A 55 19.14 -10.97 -10.50
C THR A 55 18.64 -12.40 -10.33
N ASP A 56 19.39 -13.24 -9.62
CA ASP A 56 19.04 -14.64 -9.35
C ASP A 56 18.81 -14.92 -7.86
N LEU A 57 18.67 -13.86 -7.06
CA LEU A 57 18.41 -14.01 -5.63
C LEU A 57 16.98 -14.56 -5.44
N PRO A 58 16.81 -15.72 -4.79
CA PRO A 58 15.48 -16.21 -4.46
C PRO A 58 14.79 -15.31 -3.43
N ALA A 59 13.48 -15.17 -3.56
CA ALA A 59 12.66 -14.54 -2.54
C ALA A 59 12.75 -15.36 -1.22
N PRO A 60 12.78 -14.72 -0.05
CA PRO A 60 12.79 -15.44 1.23
C PRO A 60 11.55 -16.33 1.40
N ASP A 61 11.69 -17.47 2.10
CA ASP A 61 10.59 -18.42 2.32
C ASP A 61 9.34 -17.79 2.97
N ILE A 62 9.55 -16.80 3.86
CA ILE A 62 8.46 -16.06 4.49
C ILE A 62 7.63 -15.29 3.45
N ALA A 63 8.28 -14.69 2.45
CA ALA A 63 7.61 -13.98 1.38
C ALA A 63 6.85 -14.94 0.46
N ILE A 64 7.50 -16.03 0.05
CA ILE A 64 6.89 -17.07 -0.78
C ILE A 64 5.61 -17.59 -0.12
N LYS A 65 5.67 -17.87 1.18
CA LYS A 65 4.51 -18.34 1.96
C LYS A 65 3.44 -17.26 2.13
N TYR A 66 3.83 -16.01 2.41
CA TYR A 66 2.89 -14.92 2.68
C TYR A 66 2.05 -14.55 1.46
N TRP A 67 2.69 -14.35 0.29
CA TRP A 67 2.01 -14.02 -0.96
C TRP A 67 1.57 -15.26 -1.76
N ASN A 68 1.83 -16.47 -1.25
CA ASN A 68 1.60 -17.74 -1.95
C ASN A 68 2.20 -17.72 -3.38
N MET A 69 3.47 -17.30 -3.49
CA MET A 69 4.13 -17.06 -4.77
C MET A 69 4.25 -18.37 -5.59
N PRO A 70 3.87 -18.38 -6.88
CA PRO A 70 3.85 -19.60 -7.68
C PRO A 70 5.27 -20.12 -7.98
N LYS A 71 5.42 -21.44 -8.07
CA LYS A 71 6.70 -22.06 -8.43
C LYS A 71 7.15 -21.54 -9.80
N GLY A 72 8.37 -20.99 -9.87
CA GLY A 72 8.92 -20.35 -11.06
C GLY A 72 8.99 -18.83 -10.99
N ASN A 73 8.15 -18.19 -10.14
CA ASN A 73 8.13 -16.75 -9.91
C ASN A 73 8.42 -16.47 -8.43
N GLN A 74 9.63 -16.82 -8.01
CA GLN A 74 10.07 -16.74 -6.61
C GLN A 74 11.45 -16.09 -6.54
N LYS A 75 11.75 -15.13 -7.42
CA LYS A 75 12.97 -14.33 -7.40
C LYS A 75 12.73 -12.97 -6.75
N MET A 76 13.81 -12.25 -6.46
CA MET A 76 13.75 -10.90 -5.89
C MET A 76 12.90 -9.94 -6.73
N VAL A 77 12.95 -10.05 -8.07
CA VAL A 77 12.11 -9.22 -8.96
C VAL A 77 10.62 -9.47 -8.73
N ASP A 78 10.20 -10.72 -8.60
CA ASP A 78 8.81 -11.09 -8.34
C ASP A 78 8.36 -10.54 -6.99
N LEU A 79 9.21 -10.67 -5.97
CA LEU A 79 8.95 -10.11 -4.64
C LEU A 79 8.74 -8.59 -4.70
N LEU A 80 9.59 -7.85 -5.43
CA LEU A 80 9.42 -6.40 -5.58
C LEU A 80 8.10 -6.03 -6.26
N TYR A 81 7.63 -6.84 -7.22
CA TYR A 81 6.32 -6.66 -7.83
C TYR A 81 5.17 -6.82 -6.82
N TYR A 82 5.23 -7.84 -5.96
CA TYR A 82 4.25 -8.03 -4.89
C TYR A 82 4.25 -6.88 -3.87
N ILE A 83 5.44 -6.50 -3.37
CA ILE A 83 5.55 -5.39 -2.42
C ILE A 83 4.98 -4.10 -3.01
N ARG A 84 5.35 -3.77 -4.26
CA ARG A 84 4.82 -2.57 -4.93
C ARG A 84 3.30 -2.60 -5.06
N ALA A 85 2.70 -3.78 -5.31
CA ALA A 85 1.26 -3.93 -5.39
C ALA A 85 0.58 -3.65 -4.04
N ASP A 86 1.17 -4.13 -2.94
CA ASP A 86 0.69 -3.84 -1.58
C ASP A 86 0.78 -2.34 -1.28
N GLU A 87 1.89 -1.67 -1.58
CA GLU A 87 2.00 -0.21 -1.35
C GLU A 87 1.05 0.59 -2.23
N ALA A 88 0.80 0.14 -3.47
CA ALA A 88 -0.20 0.76 -4.32
C ALA A 88 -1.62 0.64 -3.71
N LYS A 89 -1.89 -0.46 -3.01
CA LYS A 89 -3.15 -0.64 -2.29
C LYS A 89 -3.22 0.18 -1.01
N HIS A 90 -2.14 0.22 -0.22
CA HIS A 90 -2.04 1.07 0.96
C HIS A 90 -2.24 2.54 0.63
N ARG A 91 -1.65 3.01 -0.48
CA ARG A 91 -1.88 4.34 -1.03
C ARG A 91 -3.36 4.61 -1.27
N GLU A 92 -4.02 3.77 -2.06
CA GLU A 92 -5.45 3.92 -2.38
C GLU A 92 -6.31 3.96 -1.11
N VAL A 93 -6.09 3.02 -0.19
CA VAL A 93 -6.85 2.92 1.07
C VAL A 93 -6.66 4.18 1.90
N ASN A 94 -5.42 4.64 2.11
CA ASN A 94 -5.16 5.81 2.94
C ASN A 94 -5.69 7.10 2.32
N HIS A 95 -5.56 7.30 1.01
CA HIS A 95 -6.21 8.45 0.37
C HIS A 95 -7.73 8.40 0.48
N THR A 96 -8.33 7.22 0.30
CA THR A 96 -9.78 7.03 0.46
C THR A 96 -10.21 7.37 1.88
N LEU A 97 -9.54 6.82 2.89
CA LEU A 97 -9.84 7.12 4.28
C LEU A 97 -9.67 8.61 4.58
N ALA A 98 -8.69 9.30 3.99
CA ALA A 98 -8.56 10.76 4.13
C ALA A 98 -9.70 11.55 3.46
N ASN A 99 -10.40 10.98 2.47
CA ASN A 99 -11.52 11.63 1.78
C ASN A 99 -12.84 11.51 2.57
N LEU A 100 -12.94 10.53 3.48
CA LEU A 100 -14.12 10.28 4.29
C LEU A 100 -14.27 11.23 5.49
N ASN A 101 -15.50 11.31 5.99
CA ASN A 101 -15.82 11.87 7.30
C ASN A 101 -15.58 10.82 8.38
N GLN A 102 -14.47 11.02 9.11
CA GLN A 102 -13.97 10.12 10.15
C GLN A 102 -14.95 9.82 11.29
N LYS A 103 -16.00 10.65 11.45
CA LYS A 103 -16.96 10.51 12.56
C LYS A 103 -18.17 9.64 12.24
N ILE A 104 -18.55 9.52 10.98
CA ILE A 104 -19.85 8.97 10.59
C ILE A 104 -19.76 7.97 9.43
N ASP A 105 -18.75 8.08 8.57
CA ASP A 105 -18.67 7.23 7.40
C ASP A 105 -18.10 5.86 7.77
N PRO A 106 -18.72 4.76 7.32
CA PRO A 106 -18.17 3.42 7.51
C PRO A 106 -16.91 3.21 6.67
N ASN A 107 -16.14 2.16 7.00
CA ASN A 107 -15.03 1.72 6.15
C ASN A 107 -15.57 1.08 4.86
N PRO A 108 -15.34 1.68 3.67
CA PRO A 108 -15.89 1.19 2.43
C PRO A 108 -15.28 -0.14 1.96
N TYR A 109 -14.10 -0.51 2.47
CA TYR A 109 -13.45 -1.79 2.16
C TYR A 109 -14.00 -2.98 2.98
N ALA A 110 -14.86 -2.69 3.96
CA ALA A 110 -15.60 -3.68 4.74
C ALA A 110 -17.10 -3.68 4.41
N ALA A 111 -17.57 -2.76 3.57
CA ALA A 111 -18.96 -2.63 3.19
C ALA A 111 -19.40 -3.72 2.20
N LYS A 112 -20.70 -4.03 2.21
CA LYS A 112 -21.36 -4.83 1.17
C LYS A 112 -22.09 -3.87 0.24
N TYR A 113 -21.77 -3.92 -1.04
CA TYR A 113 -22.38 -3.07 -2.06
C TYR A 113 -23.58 -3.80 -2.70
N GLU A 114 -24.68 -3.07 -2.91
CA GLU A 114 -25.91 -3.64 -3.48
C GLU A 114 -25.74 -4.07 -4.94
N ASN A 115 -24.89 -3.37 -5.70
CA ASN A 115 -24.56 -3.71 -7.08
C ASN A 115 -23.05 -3.98 -7.20
N PRO A 116 -22.62 -5.25 -7.15
CA PRO A 116 -21.21 -5.64 -7.26
C PRO A 116 -20.58 -5.39 -8.63
N GLU A 117 -21.36 -5.15 -9.68
CA GLU A 117 -20.84 -4.89 -11.02
C GLU A 117 -20.35 -3.44 -11.17
N LYS A 118 -20.81 -2.53 -10.31
CA LYS A 118 -20.31 -1.16 -10.31
C LYS A 118 -18.91 -1.12 -9.68
N PRO A 119 -17.97 -0.34 -10.25
CA PRO A 119 -16.67 -0.15 -9.64
C PRO A 119 -16.79 0.35 -8.20
N HIS A 120 -16.20 -0.40 -7.28
CA HIS A 120 -16.25 -0.10 -5.85
C HIS A 120 -14.92 -0.51 -5.17
N PRO A 121 -14.63 0.03 -3.97
CA PRO A 121 -13.50 -0.40 -3.16
C PRO A 121 -13.49 -1.91 -2.88
N THR A 122 -12.47 -2.61 -3.36
CA THR A 122 -12.25 -4.03 -3.07
C THR A 122 -11.00 -4.23 -2.22
N LYS A 123 -10.85 -5.41 -1.63
CA LYS A 123 -9.60 -5.83 -0.97
C LYS A 123 -8.52 -6.27 -1.95
N SER A 124 -8.90 -6.53 -3.20
CA SER A 124 -7.97 -6.89 -4.28
C SER A 124 -7.29 -5.64 -4.86
N ALA A 125 -6.23 -5.88 -5.64
CA ALA A 125 -5.56 -4.86 -6.46
C ALA A 125 -6.13 -4.77 -7.89
N GLU A 126 -7.33 -5.31 -8.14
CA GLU A 126 -7.97 -5.32 -9.47
C GLU A 126 -8.37 -3.92 -9.93
N ILE A 127 -8.80 -3.09 -8.97
CA ILE A 127 -9.14 -1.69 -9.19
C ILE A 127 -8.26 -0.87 -8.26
N VAL A 128 -7.42 0.00 -8.84
CA VAL A 128 -6.54 0.90 -8.08
C VAL A 128 -6.86 2.33 -8.48
N LYS A 129 -7.27 3.15 -7.50
CA LYS A 129 -7.40 4.61 -7.65
C LYS A 129 -6.27 5.30 -6.87
N PRO A 130 -5.22 5.82 -7.54
CA PRO A 130 -4.05 6.39 -6.85
C PRO A 130 -4.40 7.46 -5.81
N THR A 131 -5.39 8.31 -6.10
CA THR A 131 -5.88 9.37 -5.20
C THR A 131 -7.00 8.91 -4.26
N GLY A 132 -7.22 7.61 -4.15
CA GLY A 132 -8.34 7.01 -3.43
C GLY A 132 -9.68 7.20 -4.11
N TRP A 133 -10.73 6.75 -3.45
CA TRP A 133 -12.11 6.97 -3.85
C TRP A 133 -12.64 8.28 -3.27
N ASP A 134 -13.48 8.96 -4.05
CA ASP A 134 -14.21 10.12 -3.54
C ASP A 134 -15.33 9.65 -2.60
N ARG A 135 -15.59 10.44 -1.56
CA ARG A 135 -16.60 10.11 -0.54
C ARG A 135 -17.97 9.81 -1.16
N GLN A 136 -18.36 10.55 -2.20
CA GLN A 136 -19.64 10.38 -2.89
C GLN A 136 -19.75 9.09 -3.70
N ASP A 137 -18.63 8.43 -4.00
CA ASP A 137 -18.62 7.19 -4.79
C ASP A 137 -18.81 5.94 -3.91
N VAL A 138 -18.67 6.08 -2.59
CA VAL A 138 -18.51 4.93 -1.66
C VAL A 138 -19.41 4.97 -0.43
N ILE A 139 -20.24 6.02 -0.29
CA ILE A 139 -21.19 6.23 0.80
C ILE A 139 -22.61 6.24 0.24
#